data_AF-A0A3A0AYF1-F1
#
_entry.id   AF-A0A3A0AYF1-F1
#
_cell.length_a   1.000
_cell.length_b   1.000
_cell.length_c   1.000
_cell.angle_alpha   90.00
_cell.angle_beta   90.00
_cell.angle_gamma   90.00
#
_symmetry.space_group_name_H-M   'P 1'
#
loop_
_entity.id
_entity.type
_entity.pdbx_description
1 polymer ?
#
loop_
_entity_poly.entity_id
_entity_poly.type
_entity_poly.pdbx_seq_one_letter_code
_entity_poly.pdbx_strand_id
1 'polypeptide(L)'
;YKITTCERINRVCTCNQTCTSTAPTNLSVTQGASGTAATLSWRSGTGGTSQVVYVGSNQNSVNNDCAYGGCIISDVALSPFYANYNFSYPVTGLTPNTTYYFRVVTQENSSCRPSAIFDASIDIY
;
A
#
# COMPACT_ATOMS: atom_id res chain seq x y z
N TYR A 1 -9.69 -23.75 9.84
CA TYR A 1 -8.37 -23.85 10.49
C TYR A 1 -7.34 -23.97 9.37
N LYS A 2 -6.60 -22.90 9.04
CA LYS A 2 -5.59 -22.95 7.96
C LYS A 2 -4.36 -23.68 8.51
N ILE A 3 -3.97 -24.76 7.85
CA ILE A 3 -2.90 -25.67 8.30
C ILE A 3 -1.56 -24.95 8.19
N THR A 4 -0.93 -24.71 9.34
CA THR A 4 0.47 -24.29 9.44
C THR A 4 1.33 -25.55 9.40
N THR A 5 1.93 -25.87 8.24
CA THR A 5 2.96 -26.90 8.17
C THR A 5 4.25 -26.33 8.77
N CYS A 6 4.45 -26.56 10.07
CA CYS A 6 5.71 -26.31 10.75
C CYS A 6 6.66 -27.47 10.47
N GLU A 7 7.63 -27.28 9.58
CA GLU A 7 8.74 -28.22 9.44
C GLU A 7 9.91 -27.78 10.33
N ARG A 8 10.43 -28.71 11.14
CA ARG A 8 11.66 -28.51 11.93
C ARG A 8 12.86 -28.85 11.06
N ILE A 9 13.56 -27.84 10.57
CA ILE A 9 14.90 -27.99 10.00
C ILE A 9 15.90 -27.36 10.99
N ASN A 10 16.87 -28.13 11.49
CA ASN A 10 17.96 -27.65 12.35
C ASN A 10 17.56 -26.81 13.59
N ARG A 11 16.56 -27.25 14.38
CA ARG A 11 16.04 -26.55 15.58
C ARG A 11 15.45 -25.15 15.33
N VAL A 12 15.24 -24.78 14.07
CA VAL A 12 14.53 -23.55 13.69
C VAL A 12 13.11 -23.93 13.28
N CYS A 13 12.12 -23.28 13.89
CA CYS A 13 10.73 -23.37 13.44
C CYS A 13 10.53 -22.38 12.29
N THR A 14 10.69 -22.85 11.05
CA THR A 14 10.35 -22.07 9.86
C THR A 14 8.91 -22.35 9.48
N CYS A 15 8.00 -21.44 9.84
CA CYS A 15 6.66 -21.43 9.26
C CYS A 15 6.77 -20.95 7.81
N ASN A 16 6.61 -21.86 6.85
CA ASN A 16 6.51 -21.47 5.44
C ASN A 16 5.11 -20.89 5.21
N GLN A 17 4.93 -19.59 5.50
CA GLN A 17 3.66 -18.91 5.26
C GLN A 17 3.46 -18.72 3.76
N THR A 18 2.48 -19.43 3.20
CA THR A 18 1.96 -19.13 1.87
C THR A 18 1.07 -17.90 1.98
N CYS A 19 1.64 -16.72 1.71
CA CYS A 19 0.84 -15.52 1.56
C CYS A 19 -0.15 -15.72 0.40
N THR A 20 -1.44 -15.62 0.70
CA THR A 20 -2.50 -15.74 -0.31
C THR A 20 -2.89 -14.38 -0.87
N SER A 21 -2.42 -13.32 -0.22
CA SER A 21 -2.55 -11.95 -0.69
C SER A 21 -1.68 -11.64 -1.91
N THR A 22 -2.19 -10.79 -2.78
CA THR A 22 -1.46 -10.24 -3.92
C THR A 22 -1.29 -8.73 -3.80
N ALA A 23 -0.26 -8.20 -4.45
CA ALA A 23 -0.02 -6.76 -4.47
C ALA A 23 -1.13 -6.03 -5.27
N PRO A 24 -1.46 -4.78 -4.92
CA PRO A 24 -2.32 -3.94 -5.75
C PRO A 24 -1.74 -3.75 -7.16
N THR A 25 -2.57 -3.47 -8.15
CA THR A 25 -2.15 -3.26 -9.55
C THR A 25 -2.77 -1.98 -10.11
N ASN A 26 -2.36 -1.55 -11.31
CA ASN A 26 -2.90 -0.37 -12.00
C ASN A 26 -2.86 0.91 -11.14
N LEU A 27 -1.78 1.09 -10.38
CA LEU A 27 -1.59 2.32 -9.60
C LEU A 27 -1.42 3.48 -10.58
N SER A 28 -2.15 4.55 -10.32
CA SER A 28 -2.15 5.78 -11.10
C SER A 28 -2.46 6.95 -10.18
N VAL A 29 -1.92 8.12 -10.49
CA VAL A 29 -2.17 9.33 -9.73
C VAL A 29 -2.60 10.41 -10.71
N THR A 30 -3.72 11.07 -10.40
CA THR A 30 -4.22 12.21 -11.15
C THR A 30 -4.09 13.45 -10.28
N GLN A 31 -3.21 14.38 -10.68
CA GLN A 31 -3.05 15.65 -9.96
C GLN A 31 -4.36 16.46 -10.05
N GLY A 32 -4.74 17.13 -8.95
CA GLY A 32 -5.81 18.11 -8.93
C GLY A 32 -5.35 19.46 -9.49
N ALA A 33 -6.28 20.23 -10.05
CA ALA A 33 -6.00 21.50 -10.73
C ALA A 33 -5.34 22.59 -9.86
N SER A 34 -5.37 22.45 -8.53
CA SER A 34 -4.85 23.44 -7.58
C SER A 34 -3.42 23.20 -7.11
N GLY A 35 -2.80 22.09 -7.50
CA GLY A 35 -1.49 21.70 -6.96
C GLY A 35 -1.49 21.40 -5.45
N THR A 36 -2.66 21.27 -4.82
CA THR A 36 -2.79 21.00 -3.38
C THR A 36 -3.55 19.72 -3.08
N ALA A 37 -3.99 19.04 -4.13
CA ALA A 37 -4.69 17.78 -4.06
C ALA A 37 -4.26 16.86 -5.21
N ALA A 38 -4.36 15.55 -4.99
CA ALA A 38 -4.16 14.52 -5.99
C ALA A 38 -5.12 13.36 -5.70
N THR A 39 -5.58 12.68 -6.75
CA THR A 39 -6.40 11.49 -6.63
C THR A 39 -5.56 10.28 -6.98
N LEU A 40 -5.29 9.44 -5.98
CA LEU A 40 -4.64 8.15 -6.18
C LEU A 40 -5.71 7.13 -6.59
N SER A 41 -5.49 6.38 -7.66
CA SER A 41 -6.37 5.30 -8.10
C SER A 41 -5.58 4.02 -8.30
N TRP A 42 -6.14 2.90 -7.87
CA TRP A 42 -5.49 1.59 -7.98
C TRP A 42 -6.52 0.47 -8.02
N ARG A 43 -6.09 -0.70 -8.45
CA ARG A 43 -6.86 -1.94 -8.34
C ARG A 43 -6.37 -2.75 -7.16
N SER A 44 -7.26 -3.09 -6.24
CA SER A 44 -6.90 -3.84 -5.05
C SER A 44 -6.35 -5.22 -5.39
N GLY A 45 -5.41 -5.72 -4.59
CA GLY A 45 -5.01 -7.11 -4.63
C GLY A 45 -6.11 -8.04 -4.11
N THR A 46 -5.91 -9.34 -4.28
CA THR A 46 -6.71 -10.41 -3.67
C THR A 46 -6.10 -10.83 -2.34
N GLY A 47 -6.85 -11.60 -1.52
CA GLY A 47 -6.34 -12.29 -0.34
C GLY A 47 -5.95 -11.42 0.87
N GLY A 48 -5.98 -10.09 0.74
CA GLY A 48 -5.85 -9.16 1.86
C GLY A 48 -7.19 -8.85 2.53
N THR A 49 -7.13 -8.43 3.79
CA THR A 49 -8.26 -7.93 4.58
C THR A 49 -8.39 -6.41 4.52
N SER A 50 -7.31 -5.71 4.19
CA SER A 50 -7.28 -4.25 4.04
C SER A 50 -6.18 -3.82 3.09
N GLN A 51 -6.24 -2.56 2.65
CA GLN A 51 -5.15 -1.90 1.95
C GLN A 51 -4.72 -0.66 2.71
N VAL A 52 -3.42 -0.45 2.78
CA VAL A 52 -2.83 0.72 3.43
C VAL A 52 -2.18 1.57 2.37
N VAL A 53 -2.58 2.83 2.30
CA VAL A 53 -2.04 3.85 1.42
C VAL A 53 -1.09 4.73 2.22
N TYR A 54 0.13 4.88 1.72
CA TYR A 54 1.17 5.73 2.27
C TYR A 54 1.48 6.84 1.26
N VAL A 55 1.48 8.09 1.73
CA VAL A 55 1.78 9.26 0.88
C VAL A 55 2.72 10.21 1.59
N GLY A 56 3.85 10.55 0.99
CA GLY A 56 4.81 11.47 1.61
C GLY A 56 5.80 12.06 0.62
N SER A 57 6.47 13.15 1.01
CA SER A 57 7.53 13.78 0.20
C SER A 57 8.89 13.10 0.33
N ASN A 58 9.02 12.10 1.22
CA ASN A 58 10.23 11.32 1.41
C ASN A 58 9.98 9.84 1.05
N GLN A 59 10.62 9.37 -0.02
CA GLN A 59 10.51 8.00 -0.52
C GLN A 59 10.91 6.96 0.53
N ASN A 60 11.97 7.21 1.29
CA ASN A 60 12.42 6.29 2.33
C ASN A 60 11.37 6.16 3.44
N SER A 61 10.70 7.25 3.82
CA SER A 61 9.60 7.18 4.78
C SER A 61 8.44 6.34 4.25
N VAL A 62 8.01 6.57 3.01
CA VAL A 62 6.90 5.82 2.39
C VAL A 62 7.24 4.33 2.25
N ASN A 63 8.49 4.00 1.92
CA ASN A 63 8.97 2.62 1.81
C ASN A 63 9.12 1.91 3.17
N ASN A 64 9.34 2.67 4.24
CA ASN A 64 9.47 2.15 5.61
C ASN A 64 8.19 2.39 6.43
N ASP A 65 7.01 2.25 5.82
CA ASP A 65 5.70 2.37 6.49
C ASP A 65 5.55 3.65 7.32
N CYS A 66 6.08 4.76 6.84
CA CYS A 66 6.06 6.05 7.52
C CYS A 66 6.82 6.11 8.85
N ALA A 67 7.83 5.25 9.07
CA ALA A 67 8.60 5.19 10.31
C ALA A 67 9.21 6.53 10.78
N TYR A 68 9.53 7.44 9.85
CA TYR A 68 10.14 8.74 10.16
C TYR A 68 9.12 9.89 10.23
N GLY A 69 7.82 9.60 10.10
CA GLY A 69 6.75 10.60 10.06
C GLY A 69 6.71 11.40 8.75
N GLY A 70 5.83 12.41 8.72
CA GLY A 70 5.69 13.31 7.57
C GLY A 70 4.95 12.71 6.37
N CYS A 71 4.19 11.63 6.58
CA CYS A 71 3.38 11.02 5.54
C CYS A 71 1.98 10.70 6.04
N ILE A 72 1.04 10.76 5.10
CA ILE A 72 -0.37 10.47 5.29
C ILE A 72 -0.53 8.95 5.16
N ILE A 73 -1.18 8.35 6.15
CA ILE A 73 -1.49 6.92 6.19
C ILE A 73 -3.01 6.80 6.18
N SER A 74 -3.54 6.01 5.25
CA SER A 74 -4.97 5.72 5.16
C SER A 74 -5.16 4.22 5.03
N ASP A 75 -6.07 3.65 5.82
CA ASP A 75 -6.49 2.26 5.70
C ASP A 75 -7.85 2.15 5.01
N VAL A 76 -7.94 1.20 4.07
CA VAL A 76 -9.16 0.88 3.35
C VAL A 76 -9.46 -0.60 3.62
N ALA A 77 -10.52 -0.88 4.38
CA ALA A 77 -10.94 -2.26 4.62
C ALA A 77 -11.40 -2.93 3.33
N LEU A 78 -10.86 -4.12 3.03
CA LEU A 78 -11.30 -4.97 1.94
C LEU A 78 -12.35 -5.94 2.44
N SER A 79 -13.61 -5.70 2.07
CA SER A 79 -14.65 -6.73 2.13
C SER A 79 -14.38 -7.76 1.02
N PRO A 80 -14.76 -9.05 1.16
CA PRO A 80 -14.66 -10.03 0.08
C PRO A 80 -15.34 -9.59 -1.23
N PHE A 81 -16.28 -8.64 -1.18
CA PHE A 81 -16.87 -8.01 -2.38
C PHE A 81 -15.94 -7.06 -3.14
N TYR A 82 -14.84 -6.61 -2.53
CA TYR A 82 -13.92 -5.62 -3.07
C TYR A 82 -12.55 -6.20 -3.48
N ALA A 83 -12.36 -7.52 -3.48
CA ALA A 83 -11.16 -8.10 -4.07
C ALA A 83 -11.13 -7.82 -5.59
N ASN A 84 -9.97 -7.41 -6.13
CA ASN A 84 -9.82 -6.97 -7.52
C ASN A 84 -10.67 -5.75 -7.94
N TYR A 85 -11.11 -4.92 -6.97
CA TYR A 85 -11.90 -3.72 -7.21
C TYR A 85 -11.03 -2.49 -7.45
N ASN A 86 -11.56 -1.50 -8.18
CA ASN A 86 -10.87 -0.23 -8.41
C ASN A 86 -11.20 0.75 -7.28
N PHE A 87 -10.18 1.17 -6.56
CA PHE A 87 -10.28 2.18 -5.50
C PHE A 87 -9.71 3.50 -5.98
N SER A 88 -10.27 4.58 -5.45
CA SER A 88 -9.70 5.91 -5.55
C SER A 88 -9.69 6.57 -4.17
N TYR A 89 -8.63 7.33 -3.90
CA TYR A 89 -8.45 8.04 -2.65
C TYR A 89 -8.00 9.48 -2.93
N PRO A 90 -8.76 10.48 -2.49
CA PRO A 90 -8.35 11.87 -2.58
C PRO A 90 -7.30 12.16 -1.51
N VAL A 91 -6.17 12.69 -1.93
CA VAL A 91 -5.12 13.22 -1.07
C VAL A 91 -5.21 14.73 -1.14
N THR A 92 -5.29 15.39 0.00
CA THR A 92 -5.37 16.85 0.14
C THR A 92 -4.29 17.36 1.08
N GLY A 93 -4.06 18.68 1.08
CA GLY A 93 -3.01 19.29 1.91
C GLY A 93 -1.60 19.08 1.35
N LEU A 94 -1.50 18.82 0.05
CA LEU A 94 -0.22 18.73 -0.64
C LEU A 94 0.35 20.13 -0.86
N THR A 95 1.67 20.24 -0.83
CA THR A 95 2.37 21.48 -1.14
C THR A 95 2.65 21.52 -2.64
N PRO A 96 2.30 22.60 -3.35
CA PRO A 96 2.68 22.77 -4.75
C PRO A 96 4.21 22.76 -4.92
N ASN A 97 4.68 22.43 -6.10
CA ASN A 97 6.08 22.26 -6.49
C ASN A 97 6.88 21.30 -5.60
N THR A 98 6.21 20.25 -5.10
CA THR A 98 6.83 19.22 -4.26
C THR A 98 6.59 17.84 -4.86
N THR A 99 7.66 17.05 -4.94
CA THR A 99 7.58 15.66 -5.37
C THR A 99 7.03 14.79 -4.24
N TYR A 100 5.93 14.08 -4.50
CA TYR A 100 5.35 13.12 -3.56
C TYR A 100 5.49 11.69 -4.07
N TYR A 101 5.66 10.76 -3.13
CA TYR A 101 5.76 9.32 -3.32
C TYR A 101 4.52 8.64 -2.72
N PHE A 102 4.00 7.62 -3.41
CA PHE A 102 2.79 6.91 -3.03
C PHE A 102 3.08 5.42 -2.96
N ARG A 103 2.56 4.73 -1.95
CA ARG A 103 2.67 3.27 -1.85
C ARG A 103 1.36 2.69 -1.36
N VAL A 104 0.89 1.64 -2.03
CA VAL A 104 -0.30 0.90 -1.61
C VAL A 104 0.11 -0.52 -1.25
N VAL A 105 -0.30 -0.96 -0.07
CA VAL A 105 0.05 -2.25 0.50
C VAL A 105 -1.21 -3.04 0.75
N THR A 106 -1.32 -4.24 0.18
CA THR A 106 -2.37 -5.18 0.58
C THR A 106 -1.94 -5.84 1.89
N GLN A 107 -2.75 -5.72 2.94
CA GLN A 107 -2.49 -6.32 4.24
C GLN A 107 -3.40 -7.51 4.47
N GLU A 108 -2.81 -8.70 4.65
CA GLU A 108 -3.49 -9.93 5.07
C GLU A 108 -3.26 -10.21 6.56
N ASN A 109 -2.02 -10.03 7.03
CA ASN A 109 -1.65 -10.10 8.44
C ASN A 109 -0.33 -9.33 8.67
N SER A 110 0.27 -9.42 9.86
CA SER A 110 1.52 -8.72 10.17
C SER A 110 2.73 -9.18 9.34
N SER A 111 2.69 -10.41 8.81
CA SER A 111 3.80 -11.05 8.08
C SER A 111 3.55 -11.12 6.57
N CYS A 112 2.29 -11.13 6.13
CA CYS A 112 1.89 -11.11 4.73
C CYS A 112 1.31 -9.75 4.35
N ARG A 113 2.18 -8.91 3.80
CA ARG A 113 1.87 -7.54 3.36
C ARG A 113 2.44 -7.25 1.97
N PRO A 114 2.03 -8.00 0.93
CA PRO A 114 2.52 -7.75 -0.43
C PRO A 114 2.18 -6.32 -0.85
N SER A 115 3.23 -5.54 -1.10
CA SER A 115 3.11 -4.17 -1.56
C SER A 115 3.42 -4.08 -3.04
N ALA A 116 2.61 -3.33 -3.77
CA ALA A 116 3.05 -2.78 -5.03
C ALA A 116 3.67 -1.43 -4.71
N ILE A 117 4.99 -1.36 -4.87
CA ILE A 117 5.69 -0.09 -4.85
C ILE A 117 5.48 0.50 -6.23
N PHE A 118 4.64 1.51 -6.31
CA PHE A 118 4.60 2.38 -7.48
C PHE A 118 5.29 3.65 -7.05
N ASP A 119 6.59 3.74 -7.31
CA ASP A 119 7.35 4.98 -7.20
C ASP A 119 6.89 5.95 -8.31
N ALA A 120 5.62 6.35 -8.26
CA ALA A 120 5.18 7.55 -8.97
C ALA A 120 5.67 8.74 -8.16
N SER A 121 6.79 9.30 -8.57
CA SER A 121 7.08 10.70 -8.32
C SER A 121 6.03 11.50 -9.07
N ILE A 122 5.12 12.18 -8.35
CA ILE A 122 4.30 13.21 -8.98
C ILE A 122 4.93 14.56 -8.66
N ASP A 123 5.33 15.28 -9.71
CA ASP A 123 5.72 16.68 -9.60
C ASP A 123 4.44 17.50 -9.69
N ILE A 124 4.04 18.02 -8.54
CA ILE A 124 2.86 18.85 -8.45
C ILE A 124 3.26 20.25 -8.89
N TYR A 125 2.95 20.69 -10.11
CA TYR A 125 3.17 22.10 -10.54
C TYR A 125 2.05 23.01 -10.05
#